data_AF-A0A6L8MGW7-F1
#
_entry.id   AF-A0A6L8MGW7-F1
#
_cell.length_a   1.000
_cell.length_b   1.000
_cell.length_c   1.000
_cell.angle_alpha   90.00
_cell.angle_beta   90.00
_cell.angle_gamma   90.00
#
_symmetry.space_group_name_H-M   'P 1'
#
loop_
_entity.id
_entity.type
_entity.pdbx_description
1 polymer ?
#
loop_
_entity_poly.entity_id
_entity_poly.type
_entity_poly.pdbx_seq_one_letter_code
_entity_poly.pdbx_strand_id
1 'polypeptide(L)' 'MALHVVPSAPAPEQTKLKSRTATKPAEMLQCPRCAGREFIETVIGAMIQARKLKGGTRQIICVGCMLKGDRVVVA' A
#
# COMPACT_ATOMS: atom_id res chain seq x y z
N MET A 1 -50.94 -7.81 32.59
CA MET A 1 -49.47 -7.97 32.58
C MET A 1 -48.87 -6.64 32.15
N ALA A 2 -48.11 -5.97 33.02
CA ALA A 2 -47.51 -4.67 32.72
C ALA A 2 -46.05 -4.86 32.31
N LEU A 3 -45.69 -4.35 31.12
CA LEU A 3 -44.31 -4.38 30.62
C LEU A 3 -43.57 -3.16 31.17
N HIS A 4 -42.46 -3.39 31.88
CA HIS A 4 -41.58 -2.33 32.36
C HIS A 4 -40.54 -1.99 31.28
N VAL A 5 -40.44 -0.70 30.92
CA VAL A 5 -39.47 -0.19 29.95
C VAL A 5 -38.12 -0.04 30.63
N VAL A 6 -37.12 -0.80 30.16
CA VAL A 6 -35.73 -0.69 30.61
C VAL A 6 -35.11 0.56 29.95
N PRO A 7 -34.53 1.50 30.70
CA PRO A 7 -33.88 2.67 30.12
C PRO A 7 -32.69 2.24 29.26
N SER A 8 -32.52 2.88 28.10
CA SER A 8 -31.44 2.58 27.17
C SER A 8 -30.08 2.80 27.83
N ALA A 9 -29.27 1.74 27.89
CA ALA A 9 -27.90 1.82 28.36
C ALA A 9 -27.10 2.86 27.55
N PRO A 10 -26.20 3.64 28.19
CA PRO A 10 -25.37 4.59 27.47
C PRO A 10 -24.55 3.87 26.41
N ALA A 11 -24.49 4.45 25.21
CA ALA A 11 -23.71 3.89 24.11
C ALA A 11 -22.25 3.70 24.57
N PRO A 12 -21.61 2.54 24.27
CA PRO A 12 -20.24 2.30 24.66
C PRO A 12 -19.33 3.39 24.09
N GLU A 13 -18.43 3.93 24.92
CA GLU A 13 -17.44 4.91 24.49
C GLU A 13 -16.67 4.33 23.30
N GLN A 14 -16.75 5.03 22.16
CA GLN A 14 -15.99 4.69 20.98
C GLN A 14 -14.51 4.81 21.33
N THR A 15 -13.86 3.68 21.62
CA THR A 15 -12.43 3.63 21.84
C THR A 15 -11.81 4.05 20.51
N LYS A 16 -11.33 5.30 20.43
CA LYS A 16 -10.61 5.81 19.28
C LYS A 16 -9.38 4.92 19.12
N LEU A 17 -9.46 3.94 18.21
CA LEU A 17 -8.35 3.08 17.85
C LEU A 17 -7.17 3.99 17.49
N LYS A 18 -6.15 4.01 18.36
CA LYS A 18 -4.87 4.70 18.19
C LYS A 18 -4.05 4.17 16.99
N SER A 19 -4.66 3.42 16.07
CA SER A 19 -4.01 2.89 14.87
C SER A 19 -3.85 3.95 13.76
N ARG A 20 -4.54 5.10 13.85
CA ARG A 20 -4.38 6.21 12.89
C ARG A 20 -3.01 6.90 12.98
N THR A 21 -2.17 6.53 13.93
CA THR A 21 -0.86 7.13 14.21
C THR A 21 0.30 6.14 14.09
N ALA A 22 0.14 5.03 13.37
CA ALA A 22 1.31 4.31 12.88
C ALA A 22 1.94 5.15 11.75
N THR A 23 2.74 6.14 12.13
CA THR A 23 3.49 6.98 11.20
C THR A 23 4.33 6.06 10.32
N LYS A 24 4.16 6.17 9.01
CA LYS A 24 4.94 5.40 8.05
C LYS A 24 6.43 5.65 8.32
N PRO A 25 7.29 4.61 8.33
CA PRO A 25 8.74 4.80 8.39
C PRO A 25 9.20 5.73 7.26
N ALA A 26 10.08 6.69 7.57
CA ALA A 26 10.52 7.71 6.59
C ALA A 26 11.15 7.09 5.34
N GLU A 27 11.82 5.95 5.49
CA GLU A 27 12.52 5.23 4.41
C GLU A 27 11.61 4.33 3.58
N MET A 28 10.38 4.07 4.04
CA MET A 28 9.45 3.22 3.29
C MET A 28 9.02 3.95 2.01
N LEU A 29 9.06 3.29 0.86
CA LEU A 29 8.59 3.89 -0.40
C LEU A 29 7.06 4.06 -0.39
N GLN A 30 6.56 5.14 -1.01
CA GLN A 30 5.15 5.30 -1.36
C GLN A 30 5.02 5.71 -2.81
N CYS A 31 4.04 5.14 -3.51
CA CYS A 31 3.67 5.63 -4.81
C CYS A 31 3.06 7.04 -4.68
N PRO A 32 3.58 8.06 -5.38
CA PRO A 32 3.04 9.42 -5.33
C PRO A 32 1.65 9.53 -5.97
N ARG A 33 1.26 8.55 -6.79
CA ARG A 33 -0.03 8.55 -7.49
C ARG A 33 -1.14 7.83 -6.73
N CYS A 34 -0.89 6.62 -6.23
CA CYS A 34 -1.93 5.78 -5.64
C CYS A 34 -1.76 5.54 -4.13
N ALA A 35 -0.72 6.11 -3.51
CA ALA A 35 -0.35 5.90 -2.10
C ALA A 35 -0.03 4.45 -1.71
N GLY A 36 0.00 3.52 -2.67
CA GLY A 36 0.39 2.13 -2.49
C GLY A 36 1.86 1.97 -2.06
N ARG A 37 2.16 0.81 -1.47
CA ARG A 37 3.46 0.49 -0.87
C ARG A 37 4.09 -0.79 -1.41
N GLU A 38 3.55 -1.30 -2.51
CA GLU A 38 4.04 -2.47 -3.21
C GLU A 38 4.74 -2.04 -4.51
N PHE A 39 5.97 -2.53 -4.70
CA PHE A 39 6.83 -2.16 -5.81
C PHE A 39 7.51 -3.40 -6.40
N ILE A 40 7.83 -3.35 -7.69
CA ILE A 40 8.64 -4.35 -8.40
C ILE A 40 9.87 -3.64 -8.97
N GLU A 41 11.04 -4.27 -8.85
CA GLU A 41 12.25 -3.86 -9.57
C GLU A 41 12.20 -4.48 -10.97
N THR A 42 12.23 -3.63 -11.99
CA THR A 42 12.23 -4.05 -13.40
C THR A 42 13.57 -3.69 -14.04
N VAL A 43 14.03 -4.53 -14.97
CA VAL A 43 15.22 -4.24 -15.78
C VAL A 43 14.78 -4.02 -17.22
N ILE A 44 14.94 -2.79 -17.72
CA ILE A 44 14.51 -2.39 -19.07
C ILE A 44 15.67 -2.59 -20.04
N GLY A 45 15.41 -3.18 -21.21
CA GLY A 45 16.41 -3.37 -22.25
C GLY A 45 17.50 -4.39 -21.89
N ALA A 46 17.22 -5.30 -20.95
CA ALA A 46 18.14 -6.37 -20.60
C ALA A 46 18.17 -7.45 -21.70
N MET A 47 19.35 -8.04 -21.89
CA MET A 47 19.52 -9.23 -22.74
C MET A 47 19.61 -10.47 -21.87
N ILE A 48 19.20 -11.62 -22.41
CA ILE A 48 19.45 -12.92 -21.78
C ILE A 48 20.78 -13.47 -22.30
N GLN A 49 21.78 -13.61 -21.44
CA GLN A 49 23.06 -14.26 -21.75
C GLN A 49 23.34 -15.34 -20.70
N ALA A 50 23.61 -16.57 -21.14
CA ALA A 50 23.85 -17.72 -20.24
C ALA A 50 22.74 -17.90 -19.17
N ARG A 51 21.47 -17.76 -19.58
CA ARG A 51 20.28 -17.84 -18.71
C ARG A 51 20.22 -16.78 -17.59
N LYS A 52 21.03 -15.73 -17.67
CA LYS A 52 21.01 -14.59 -16.75
C LYS A 52 20.67 -13.31 -17.51
N LEU A 53 20.01 -12.38 -16.82
CA LEU A 53 19.82 -11.02 -17.34
C LEU A 53 21.17 -10.29 -17.33
N LYS A 54 21.52 -9.65 -18.44
CA LYS A 54 22.74 -8.86 -18.60
C LYS A 54 22.42 -7.51 -19.23
N GLY A 55 23.00 -6.44 -18.68
CA GLY A 55 22.75 -5.06 -19.11
C GLY A 55 21.39 -4.53 -18.70
N GLY A 56 20.99 -3.41 -19.31
CA GLY A 56 19.72 -2.74 -19.07
C GLY A 56 19.71 -1.77 -17.89
N THR A 57 18.59 -1.06 -17.74
CA THR A 57 18.38 -0.05 -16.69
C THR A 57 17.39 -0.57 -15.66
N ARG A 58 17.82 -0.63 -14.39
CA ARG A 58 16.96 -0.96 -13.26
C ARG A 58 16.05 0.22 -12.94
N GLN A 59 14.77 -0.05 -12.75
CA GLN A 59 13.77 0.94 -12.33
C GLN A 59 12.81 0.31 -11.32
N ILE A 60 12.41 1.08 -10.33
CA ILE A 60 11.42 0.66 -9.33
C ILE A 60 10.06 1.21 -9.75
N ILE A 61 9.08 0.33 -9.94
CA ILE A 61 7.72 0.70 -10.35
C ILE A 61 6.67 0.29 -9.33
N CYS A 62 5.58 1.06 -9.24
CA CYS A 62 4.46 0.74 -8.36
C CYS A 62 3.57 -0.37 -8.95
N VAL A 63 3.33 -1.44 -8.18
CA VAL A 63 2.49 -2.59 -8.57
C VAL A 63 1.05 -2.16 -8.81
N GLY A 64 0.47 -1.43 -7.86
CA GLY A 64 -0.94 -1.02 -7.94
C GLY A 64 -1.26 -0.11 -9.12
N CYS A 65 -0.30 0.70 -9.57
CA CYS A 65 -0.43 1.48 -10.81
C CYS A 65 -0.23 0.60 -12.05
N MET A 66 0.76 -0.29 -12.03
CA MET A 66 1.04 -1.21 -13.14
C MET A 66 -0.17 -2.09 -13.47
N LEU A 67 -0.85 -2.64 -12.46
CA LEU A 67 -2.06 -3.45 -12.64
C LEU A 67 -3.26 -2.66 -13.21
N LYS A 68 -3.22 -1.33 -13.16
CA LYS A 68 -4.21 -0.43 -13.77
C LYS A 68 -3.80 0.03 -15.18
N GLY A 69 -2.66 -0.45 -15.69
CA GLY A 69 -2.11 -0.05 -16.99
C GLY A 69 -1.16 1.14 -16.94
N ASP A 70 -0.86 1.67 -15.74
CA ASP A 70 -0.02 2.85 -15.57
C ASP A 70 1.42 2.48 -15.17
N ARG A 71 2.42 3.03 -15.85
CA ARG A 71 3.83 2.87 -15.47
C ARG A 71 4.32 4.02 -14.60
N VAL A 72 4.16 3.90 -13.29
CA VAL A 72 4.67 4.90 -12.31
C VAL A 72 6.02 4.45 -11.76
N VAL A 73 7.07 5.19 -12.11
CA VAL A 73 8.45 5.02 -11.61
C VAL A 73 8.63 5.86 -10.35
N VAL A 74 9.34 5.31 -9.36
CA VAL A 74 9.45 5.91 -8.02
C VAL A 74 10.91 6.19 -7.62
N ALA A 75 11.85 5.57 -8.33
CA ALA A 75 13.29 5.79 -8.28
C ALA A 75 13.91 5.36 -9.61
#